data_AF-A0A962WXR8-F1
#
_entry.id   AF-A0A962WXR8-F1
#
_cell.length_a   1.000
_cell.length_b   1.000
_cell.length_c   1.000
_cell.angle_alpha   90.00
_cell.angle_beta   90.00
_cell.angle_gamma   90.00
#
_symmetry.space_group_name_H-M   'P 1'
#
loop_
_entity.id
_entity.type
_entity.pdbx_description
1 polymer ?
#
loop_
_entity_poly.entity_id
_entity_poly.type
_entity_poly.pdbx_seq_one_letter_code
_entity_poly.pdbx_strand_id
1 'polypeptide(L)'
;MTETFYEVMRRQGITRRSFLKYCSLTATALGLGPAFVPKIAHAMETKPRIPILWLHGLECTCCSESFIRSAHPLAKDVVLSMVSLDYDDTIMAAAGHQAEAIVEETIEKYKGNYIVAVEGNPPLNQEGM
;
A
#
# COMPACT_ATOMS: atom_id res chain seq x y z
N MET A 1 -9.39 8.31 -8.11
CA MET A 1 -8.19 8.01 -8.92
C MET A 1 -7.05 7.84 -7.93
N THR A 2 -6.36 6.71 -7.95
CA THR A 2 -5.33 6.36 -6.95
C THR A 2 -4.07 7.16 -7.26
N GLU A 3 -3.57 7.95 -6.30
CA GLU A 3 -2.38 8.79 -6.48
C GLU A 3 -1.16 7.94 -6.85
N THR A 4 -0.35 8.43 -7.78
CA THR A 4 0.95 7.87 -8.15
C THR A 4 2.02 8.23 -7.14
N PHE A 5 3.12 7.46 -7.10
CA PHE A 5 4.25 7.78 -6.23
C PHE A 5 4.83 9.17 -6.52
N TYR A 6 4.87 9.57 -7.79
CA TYR A 6 5.32 10.91 -8.17
C TYR A 6 4.42 12.00 -7.58
N GLU A 7 3.09 11.86 -7.67
CA GLU A 7 2.14 12.85 -7.11
C GLU A 7 2.30 13.00 -5.59
N VAL A 8 2.46 11.88 -4.88
CA VAL A 8 2.73 11.88 -3.43
C VAL A 8 4.02 12.66 -3.12
N MET A 9 5.10 12.38 -3.84
CA MET A 9 6.39 13.09 -3.66
C MET A 9 6.25 14.59 -3.96
N ARG A 10 5.48 14.96 -4.99
CA ARG A 10 5.22 16.36 -5.35
C ARG A 10 4.44 17.09 -4.26
N ARG A 11 3.43 16.45 -3.65
CA ARG A 11 2.67 17.00 -2.51
C ARG A 11 3.54 17.24 -1.29
N GLN A 12 4.55 16.40 -1.08
CA GLN A 12 5.57 16.56 -0.02
C GLN A 12 6.67 17.59 -0.36
N GLY A 13 6.55 18.33 -1.47
CA GLY A 13 7.49 19.39 -1.83
C GLY A 13 8.74 18.94 -2.57
N ILE A 14 8.83 17.66 -2.98
CA ILE A 14 9.98 17.15 -3.74
C ILE A 14 9.99 17.77 -5.14
N THR A 15 11.05 18.50 -5.48
CA THR A 15 11.21 19.09 -6.82
C THR A 15 11.39 18.03 -7.89
N ARG A 16 11.00 18.32 -9.15
CA ARG A 16 11.27 17.43 -10.29
C ARG A 16 12.76 17.07 -10.42
N ARG A 17 13.65 18.01 -10.08
CA ARG A 17 15.11 17.77 -10.07
C ARG A 17 15.52 16.77 -9.00
N SER A 18 15.00 16.90 -7.78
CA SER A 18 15.26 15.96 -6.69
C SER A 18 14.69 14.57 -6.99
N PHE A 19 13.51 14.50 -7.60
CA PHE A 19 12.90 13.25 -8.06
C PHE A 19 13.79 12.52 -9.09
N LEU A 20 14.30 13.23 -10.10
CA LEU A 20 15.21 12.61 -11.08
C LEU A 20 16.53 12.16 -10.45
N LYS A 21 17.07 12.93 -9.48
CA LYS A 21 18.24 12.49 -8.70
C LYS A 21 17.95 11.20 -7.93
N TYR A 22 16.76 11.08 -7.32
CA TYR A 22 16.32 9.85 -6.65
C TYR A 22 16.28 8.69 -7.64
N CYS A 23 15.66 8.86 -8.81
CA CYS A 23 15.62 7.81 -9.83
C CYS A 23 17.03 7.36 -10.27
N SER A 24 17.97 8.28 -10.41
CA SER A 24 19.37 7.97 -10.70
C SER A 24 20.09 7.22 -9.58
N LEU A 25 19.83 7.60 -8.32
CA LEU A 25 20.37 6.91 -7.15
C LEU A 25 19.80 5.49 -7.05
N THR A 26 18.49 5.33 -7.26
CA THR A 26 17.82 4.02 -7.27
C THR A 26 18.35 3.12 -8.38
N ALA A 27 18.54 3.64 -9.61
CA ALA A 27 19.16 2.87 -10.69
C ALA A 27 20.55 2.37 -10.29
N THR A 28 21.38 3.25 -9.72
CA THR A 28 22.72 2.91 -9.24
C THR A 28 22.69 1.86 -8.13
N ALA A 29 21.80 2.03 -7.14
CA ALA A 29 21.65 1.11 -6.01
C ALA A 29 21.22 -0.30 -6.45
N LEU A 30 20.45 -0.40 -7.53
CA LEU A 30 20.03 -1.66 -8.14
C LEU A 30 21.06 -2.23 -9.15
N GLY A 31 22.22 -1.60 -9.32
CA GLY A 31 23.23 -2.02 -10.29
C GLY A 31 22.79 -1.83 -11.75
N LEU A 32 21.81 -0.95 -12.01
CA LEU A 32 21.28 -0.67 -13.34
C LEU A 32 22.04 0.47 -14.01
N GLY A 33 22.25 0.36 -15.32
CA GLY A 33 22.88 1.43 -16.11
C GLY A 33 21.99 2.68 -16.24
N PRO A 34 22.56 3.83 -16.66
CA PRO A 34 21.84 5.12 -16.79
C PRO A 34 20.58 5.07 -17.67
N ALA A 35 20.52 4.14 -18.63
CA ALA A 35 19.37 3.94 -19.49
C ALA A 35 18.09 3.51 -18.74
N PHE A 36 18.20 3.03 -17.50
CA PHE A 36 17.05 2.67 -16.66
C PHE A 36 16.47 3.84 -15.87
N VAL A 37 17.18 4.98 -15.75
CA VAL A 37 16.67 6.15 -15.01
C VAL A 37 15.33 6.64 -15.56
N PRO A 38 15.15 6.83 -16.89
CA PRO A 38 13.85 7.23 -17.43
C PRO A 38 12.75 6.19 -17.22
N LYS A 39 13.10 4.89 -17.20
CA LYS A 39 12.14 3.80 -16.95
C LYS A 39 11.64 3.81 -15.51
N ILE A 40 12.54 4.07 -14.55
CA ILE A 40 12.18 4.22 -13.13
C ILE A 40 11.31 5.45 -12.94
N ALA A 41 11.70 6.59 -13.51
CA ALA A 41 10.91 7.82 -13.44
C ALA A 41 9.50 7.60 -13.99
N HIS A 42 9.38 7.00 -15.17
CA HIS A 42 8.10 6.68 -15.78
C HIS A 42 7.26 5.73 -14.91
N ALA A 43 7.87 4.70 -14.31
CA ALA A 43 7.17 3.80 -13.40
C ALA A 43 6.61 4.54 -12.18
N MET A 44 7.37 5.46 -11.58
CA MET A 44 6.89 6.25 -10.44
C MET A 44 5.82 7.28 -10.82
N GLU A 45 5.84 7.79 -12.06
CA GLU A 45 4.86 8.72 -12.61
C GLU A 45 3.55 8.05 -13.03
N THR A 46 3.54 6.73 -13.26
CA THR A 46 2.38 6.01 -13.83
C THR A 46 1.80 4.96 -12.91
N LYS A 47 2.61 4.32 -12.06
CA LYS A 47 2.12 3.27 -11.18
C LYS A 47 1.55 3.87 -9.90
N PRO A 48 0.29 3.55 -9.55
CA PRO A 48 -0.28 3.93 -8.28
C PRO A 48 0.37 3.15 -7.14
N ARG A 49 0.11 3.59 -5.90
CA ARG A 49 0.40 2.79 -4.71
C ARG A 49 -0.36 1.46 -4.77
N ILE A 50 0.27 0.40 -4.29
CA ILE A 50 -0.32 -0.96 -4.32
C ILE A 50 -1.47 -1.01 -3.30
N PRO A 51 -2.69 -1.39 -3.71
CA PRO A 51 -3.82 -1.65 -2.81
C PRO A 51 -3.55 -2.83 -1.88
N ILE A 52 -3.91 -2.67 -0.62
CA ILE A 52 -3.86 -3.69 0.41
C ILE A 52 -5.25 -3.88 1.00
N LEU A 53 -5.69 -5.14 1.03
CA LEU A 53 -6.81 -5.60 1.83
C LEU A 53 -6.25 -6.32 3.05
N TRP A 54 -6.49 -5.79 4.25
CA TRP A 54 -6.11 -6.42 5.52
C TRP A 54 -7.33 -7.08 6.14
N LEU A 55 -7.41 -8.41 6.04
CA LEU A 55 -8.55 -9.18 6.52
C LEU A 55 -8.28 -9.75 7.91
N HIS A 56 -9.29 -9.64 8.78
CA HIS A 56 -9.24 -10.12 10.16
C HIS A 56 -10.02 -11.44 10.28
N GLY A 57 -9.34 -12.51 10.70
CA GLY A 57 -9.91 -13.81 11.03
C GLY A 57 -10.11 -13.99 12.53
N LEU A 58 -9.80 -15.19 13.05
CA LEU A 58 -9.75 -15.42 14.50
C LEU A 58 -8.44 -14.86 15.07
N GLU A 59 -8.54 -13.68 15.65
CA GLU A 59 -7.41 -12.81 15.86
C GLU A 59 -7.54 -12.02 17.19
N CYS A 60 -6.46 -11.38 17.66
CA CYS A 60 -6.39 -10.69 18.97
C CYS A 60 -5.93 -9.22 18.88
N THR A 61 -5.86 -8.71 17.66
CA THR A 61 -5.51 -7.39 17.13
C THR A 61 -4.07 -6.98 17.37
N CYS A 62 -3.24 -7.94 17.82
CA CYS A 62 -1.86 -7.65 18.18
C CYS A 62 -0.95 -7.39 16.97
N CYS A 63 -1.27 -7.89 15.77
CA CYS A 63 -0.49 -7.57 14.57
C CYS A 63 -0.81 -6.16 14.09
N SER A 64 -2.08 -5.72 14.13
CA SER A 64 -2.45 -4.31 13.90
C SER A 64 -1.78 -3.38 14.91
N GLU A 65 -1.82 -3.70 16.20
CA GLU A 65 -1.12 -2.92 17.24
C GLU A 65 0.40 -2.85 16.99
N SER A 66 1.02 -3.97 16.60
CA SER A 66 2.43 -3.99 16.20
C SER A 66 2.70 -3.08 15.01
N PHE A 67 1.80 -3.05 14.01
CA PHE A 67 1.90 -2.16 12.86
C PHE A 67 1.79 -0.69 13.25
N ILE A 68 0.80 -0.33 14.08
CA ILE A 68 0.59 1.04 14.58
C ILE A 68 1.82 1.53 15.35
N ARG A 69 2.50 0.63 16.08
CA ARG A 69 3.72 0.91 16.85
C ARG A 69 5.01 0.86 16.04
N SER A 70 4.96 0.60 14.74
CA SER A 70 6.16 0.56 13.88
C SER A 70 6.89 1.92 13.87
N ALA A 71 8.22 1.88 14.00
CA ALA A 71 9.07 3.08 14.03
C ALA A 71 9.73 3.40 12.68
N HIS A 72 10.05 2.37 11.88
CA HIS A 72 10.80 2.51 10.63
C HIS A 72 10.33 1.48 9.59
N PRO A 73 9.34 1.82 8.75
CA PRO A 73 8.61 3.09 8.65
C PRO A 73 7.54 3.28 9.74
N LEU A 74 7.10 4.52 9.98
CA LEU A 74 5.92 4.80 10.82
C LEU A 74 4.64 4.35 10.10
N ALA A 75 3.62 3.92 10.85
CA ALA A 75 2.32 3.52 10.28
C ALA A 75 1.71 4.60 9.36
N LYS A 76 1.77 5.87 9.80
CA LYS A 76 1.33 7.01 8.96
C LYS A 76 2.09 7.13 7.64
N ASP A 77 3.38 6.80 7.60
CA ASP A 77 4.19 6.92 6.39
C ASP A 77 3.85 5.78 5.43
N VAL A 78 3.59 4.58 5.97
CA VAL A 78 3.10 3.44 5.20
C VAL A 78 1.77 3.77 4.52
N VAL A 79 0.76 4.19 5.30
CA VAL A 79 -0.60 4.46 4.82
C VAL A 79 -0.66 5.67 3.88
N LEU A 80 0.11 6.73 4.16
CA LEU A 80 0.02 7.97 3.38
C LEU A 80 0.98 8.03 2.19
N SER A 81 2.08 7.26 2.20
CA SER A 81 3.17 7.45 1.24
C SER A 81 3.67 6.17 0.56
N MET A 82 3.42 4.98 1.09
CA MET A 82 4.02 3.74 0.57
C MET A 82 3.00 2.83 -0.13
N VAL A 83 1.90 2.53 0.53
CA VAL A 83 0.85 1.60 0.05
C VAL A 83 -0.51 2.25 0.17
N SER A 84 -1.50 1.72 -0.54
CA SER A 84 -2.91 2.12 -0.36
C SER A 84 -3.56 1.09 0.54
N LEU A 85 -3.67 1.36 1.85
CA LEU A 85 -4.42 0.49 2.75
C LEU A 85 -5.90 0.78 2.55
N ASP A 86 -6.52 0.02 1.65
CA ASP A 86 -7.88 0.29 1.18
C ASP A 86 -8.92 -0.34 2.13
N TYR A 87 -8.58 -1.45 2.78
CA TYR A 87 -9.42 -2.09 3.80
C TYR A 87 -8.60 -2.52 5.02
N ASP A 88 -9.07 -2.17 6.21
CA ASP A 88 -8.59 -2.59 7.53
C ASP A 88 -9.67 -2.24 8.56
N ASP A 89 -10.32 -3.24 9.15
CA ASP A 89 -11.46 -3.05 10.06
C ASP A 89 -11.13 -2.19 11.29
N THR A 90 -9.86 -2.14 11.68
CA THR A 90 -9.41 -1.50 12.92
C THR A 90 -9.24 0.01 12.76
N ILE A 91 -8.71 0.46 11.62
CA ILE A 91 -8.35 1.88 11.41
C ILE A 91 -9.05 2.56 10.24
N MET A 92 -9.89 1.85 9.48
CA MET A 92 -10.69 2.46 8.41
C MET A 92 -11.83 3.33 8.95
N ALA A 93 -12.25 4.31 8.15
CA ALA A 93 -13.36 5.20 8.51
C ALA A 93 -14.75 4.65 8.14
N ALA A 94 -14.83 3.81 7.11
CA ALA A 94 -16.08 3.20 6.66
C ALA A 94 -16.44 1.98 7.53
N ALA A 95 -17.72 1.63 7.61
CA ALA A 95 -18.22 0.50 8.38
C ALA A 95 -19.45 -0.11 7.70
N GLY A 96 -19.82 -1.34 8.08
CA GLY A 96 -21.00 -2.02 7.53
C GLY A 96 -20.95 -2.14 6.01
N HIS A 97 -22.07 -1.84 5.33
CA HIS A 97 -22.17 -1.99 3.87
C HIS A 97 -21.12 -1.19 3.08
N GLN A 98 -20.69 -0.04 3.59
CA GLN A 98 -19.65 0.75 2.94
C GLN A 98 -18.28 0.09 3.02
N ALA A 99 -17.98 -0.62 4.11
CA ALA A 99 -16.73 -1.36 4.25
C ALA A 99 -16.72 -2.58 3.29
N GLU A 100 -17.82 -3.33 3.25
CA GLU A 100 -17.97 -4.47 2.33
C GLU A 100 -17.84 -4.06 0.86
N ALA A 101 -18.46 -2.94 0.46
CA ALA A 101 -18.36 -2.41 -0.90
C ALA A 101 -16.90 -2.10 -1.28
N ILE A 102 -16.07 -1.62 -0.34
CA ILE A 102 -14.66 -1.35 -0.61
C ILE A 102 -13.90 -2.64 -0.93
N VAL A 103 -14.19 -3.75 -0.24
CA VAL A 103 -13.58 -5.05 -0.52
C VAL A 103 -13.93 -5.50 -1.94
N GLU A 104 -15.22 -5.50 -2.27
CA GLU A 104 -15.72 -5.90 -3.59
C GLU A 104 -15.11 -5.03 -4.71
N GLU A 105 -15.18 -3.70 -4.57
CA GLU A 105 -14.62 -2.75 -5.53
C GLU A 105 -13.12 -2.93 -5.71
N THR A 106 -12.37 -3.20 -4.64
CA THR A 106 -10.92 -3.40 -4.70
C THR A 106 -10.56 -4.68 -5.44
N ILE A 107 -11.28 -5.78 -5.16
CA ILE A 107 -11.08 -7.07 -5.83
C ILE A 107 -11.36 -6.93 -7.33
N GLU A 108 -12.46 -6.27 -7.72
CA GLU A 108 -12.84 -6.08 -9.11
C GLU A 108 -11.85 -5.18 -9.86
N LYS A 109 -11.59 -4.00 -9.29
CA LYS A 109 -10.80 -2.95 -9.97
C LYS A 109 -9.32 -3.30 -10.07
N TYR A 110 -8.77 -4.00 -9.08
CA TYR A 110 -7.34 -4.29 -9.02
C TYR A 110 -7.03 -5.77 -9.15
N LYS A 111 -7.93 -6.59 -9.72
CA LYS A 111 -7.73 -8.03 -9.89
C LYS A 111 -6.32 -8.40 -10.36
N GLY A 112 -5.61 -9.20 -9.55
CA GLY A 112 -4.22 -9.61 -9.79
C GLY A 112 -3.14 -8.55 -9.48
N ASN A 113 -3.53 -7.40 -8.95
CA ASN A 113 -2.69 -6.22 -8.68
C ASN A 113 -2.99 -5.59 -7.29
N TYR A 114 -3.42 -6.39 -6.32
CA TYR A 114 -3.53 -6.01 -4.90
C TYR A 114 -2.85 -7.07 -4.02
N ILE A 115 -2.52 -6.69 -2.79
CA ILE A 115 -1.99 -7.60 -1.78
C ILE A 115 -3.10 -7.87 -0.76
N VAL A 116 -3.24 -9.14 -0.35
CA VAL A 116 -4.06 -9.51 0.81
C VAL A 116 -3.13 -9.80 1.98
N ALA A 117 -3.29 -9.06 3.06
CA ALA A 117 -2.76 -9.42 4.36
C ALA A 117 -3.88 -10.08 5.17
N VAL A 118 -3.55 -11.15 5.90
CA VAL A 118 -4.52 -11.86 6.75
C VAL A 118 -3.95 -11.91 8.15
N GLU A 119 -4.73 -11.45 9.11
CA GLU A 119 -4.44 -11.53 10.53
C GLU A 119 -5.37 -12.53 11.20
N GLY A 120 -4.79 -13.46 11.97
CA GLY A 120 -5.53 -14.56 12.59
C GLY A 120 -5.79 -15.76 11.68
N ASN A 121 -6.28 -16.84 12.28
CA ASN A 121 -6.54 -18.08 11.56
C ASN A 121 -7.97 -18.12 11.01
N PRO A 122 -8.20 -18.82 9.87
CA PRO A 122 -9.55 -19.19 9.47
C PRO A 122 -10.08 -20.31 10.37
N PRO A 123 -11.28 -20.21 10.95
CA PRO A 123 -11.96 -21.35 11.56
C PRO A 123 -12.38 -22.32 10.45
N LEU A 124 -12.00 -23.59 10.59
CA LEU A 124 -12.39 -24.65 9.64
C LEU A 124 -13.37 -25.65 10.24
N ASN A 125 -13.54 -25.63 11.56
CA ASN A 125 -14.51 -26.48 12.24
C ASN A 125 -15.91 -25.84 12.15
N GLN A 126 -16.96 -26.63 12.40
CA GLN A 126 -18.35 -26.14 12.46
C GLN A 126 -18.75 -25.26 11.27
N GLU A 127 -18.32 -25.63 10.05
CA GLU A 127 -18.61 -24.89 8.81
C GLU A 127 -18.08 -23.44 8.79
N GLY A 128 -17.01 -23.16 9.54
CA GLY A 128 -16.41 -21.84 9.63
C GLY A 128 -16.96 -20.95 10.75
N MET A 129 -17.70 -21.54 11.69
CA MET A 129 -18.04 -20.90 12.97
C MET A 129 -16.88 -20.94 13.98
#